data_AF-A0A6N9GM99-F1
#
_entry.id   AF-A0A6N9GM99-F1
#
_cell.length_a   1.000
_cell.length_b   1.000
_cell.length_c   1.000
_cell.angle_alpha   90.00
_cell.angle_beta   90.00
_cell.angle_gamma   90.00
#
_symmetry.space_group_name_H-M   'P 1'
#
loop_
_entity.id
_entity.type
_entity.pdbx_description
1 polymer ?
#
loop_
_entity_poly.entity_id
_entity_poly.type
_entity_poly.pdbx_seq_one_letter_code
_entity_poly.pdbx_strand_id
1 'polypeptide(L)'
;MARAIGIDLGTTNSAMAYMSAGEPEIIENSEGQRITPSVVAVNTKTSERLIGMMARRQAVTNPEHTVYSAKRFIGRRFDDDLVRGDQERVPFTLFGLENGDVGIQFDGSVRPPAEISSMLLARLKSDAEERLGEPVTQAVITVPAYFNDAQREATRIAGTIAGLEVLRIVNEPTAAALAYGLDKEGERTVAVYDLGGGTFDITILHVGDGVFEVKSTNGDTHLGGDDFDTRLVDYLVDEFKKKEYMDPSTDPSAAQRLRLAAEEAKIELSSVTSAEINLPFISADQSGPKHLVETLTRAKLESLTADLLEKTVGPCQNALRDAGVTAADIDDVILAGGMTRMPTVINRVKEIFGKEPNRTINPDEVVALGAALQAGVLQGDVSGILLLDVTPLTWGIETLGGVRTELIPRNTTIPTSKSDTFTTAADGQSSVEIHVLQGERPMAADNTSVGRFSLDGIAPAPRGVPQVEVSFDIDANGIITVTAKDKATQREQHITVTGRSGMSEDEIKSKVKEAEDNADADRLRRESVDSRNLAESTAYQADKLIEEPGERLPEDVKSDIQSKTSEVRTVLADENADAERVKAASEALQQAMMAAGQHIHAGAAAGAAPGGDEGQQPPDDDTVEGRFREV
;
A
#
# COMPACT_ATOMS: atom_id res chain seq x y z
N MET A 1 -17.41 11.12 -15.49
CA MET A 1 -16.07 11.53 -14.99
C MET A 1 -15.32 10.27 -14.65
N ALA A 2 -13.98 10.24 -14.78
CA ALA A 2 -13.23 9.08 -14.34
C ALA A 2 -13.41 8.92 -12.82
N ARG A 3 -13.57 7.68 -12.36
CA ARG A 3 -13.82 7.43 -10.93
C ARG A 3 -12.51 7.59 -10.16
N ALA A 4 -12.54 8.37 -9.09
CA ALA A 4 -11.40 8.46 -8.19
C ALA A 4 -11.55 7.44 -7.06
N ILE A 5 -10.45 6.82 -6.67
CA ILE A 5 -10.40 5.89 -5.53
C ILE A 5 -9.51 6.45 -4.42
N GLY A 6 -9.79 6.05 -3.19
CA GLY A 6 -8.89 6.23 -2.05
C GLY A 6 -8.01 5.01 -1.89
N ILE A 7 -6.70 5.21 -1.77
CA ILE A 7 -5.73 4.13 -1.56
C ILE A 7 -4.98 4.40 -0.25
N ASP A 8 -5.12 3.45 0.68
CA ASP A 8 -4.18 3.31 1.77
C ASP A 8 -2.97 2.50 1.31
N LEU A 9 -1.82 3.17 1.11
CA LEU A 9 -0.58 2.53 0.70
C LEU A 9 0.23 2.19 1.95
N GLY A 10 -0.07 1.11 2.65
CA GLY A 10 0.62 0.79 3.91
C GLY A 10 1.94 0.04 3.74
N THR A 11 2.73 -0.01 4.82
CA THR A 11 4.04 -0.71 4.83
C THR A 11 3.89 -2.22 4.65
N THR A 12 2.89 -2.82 5.31
CA THR A 12 2.67 -4.28 5.30
C THR A 12 1.49 -4.68 4.44
N ASN A 13 0.40 -3.91 4.49
CA ASN A 13 -0.80 -4.13 3.70
C ASN A 13 -1.28 -2.79 3.15
N SER A 14 -1.95 -2.84 2.01
CA SER A 14 -2.63 -1.73 1.38
C SER A 14 -4.12 -2.03 1.24
N ALA A 15 -4.94 -0.99 1.23
CA ALA A 15 -6.38 -1.09 1.05
C ALA A 15 -6.85 -0.06 0.02
N MET A 16 -7.96 -0.34 -0.65
CA MET A 16 -8.56 0.56 -1.62
C MET A 16 -10.04 0.72 -1.34
N ALA A 17 -10.54 1.94 -1.52
CA ALA A 17 -11.94 2.30 -1.29
C ALA A 17 -12.44 3.26 -2.37
N TYR A 18 -13.76 3.37 -2.50
CA TYR A 18 -14.40 4.29 -3.44
C TYR A 18 -15.70 4.85 -2.85
N MET A 19 -16.21 5.93 -3.44
CA MET A 19 -17.52 6.46 -3.09
C MET A 19 -18.63 5.73 -3.84
N SER A 20 -19.62 5.26 -3.08
CA SER A 20 -20.77 4.50 -3.53
C SER A 20 -22.03 5.08 -2.87
N ALA A 21 -22.94 5.66 -3.66
CA ALA A 21 -24.19 6.24 -3.14
C ALA A 21 -24.03 7.25 -1.98
N GLY A 22 -22.90 7.96 -1.91
CA GLY A 22 -22.60 8.94 -0.86
C GLY A 22 -21.83 8.39 0.35
N GLU A 23 -21.59 7.08 0.41
CA GLU A 23 -20.82 6.42 1.47
C GLU A 23 -19.51 5.83 0.91
N PRO A 24 -18.42 5.81 1.70
CA PRO A 24 -17.18 5.16 1.30
C PRO A 24 -17.29 3.64 1.51
N GLU A 25 -16.89 2.86 0.51
CA GLU A 25 -16.87 1.39 0.56
C GLU A 25 -15.49 0.85 0.18
N ILE A 26 -15.01 -0.17 0.90
CA ILE A 26 -13.77 -0.90 0.54
C ILE A 26 -13.99 -1.77 -0.69
N ILE A 27 -13.02 -1.74 -1.59
CA ILE A 27 -12.94 -2.59 -2.77
C ILE A 27 -12.18 -3.87 -2.39
N GLU A 28 -12.78 -5.02 -2.65
CA GLU A 28 -12.08 -6.31 -2.56
C GLU A 28 -11.12 -6.48 -3.74
N ASN A 29 -9.94 -7.03 -3.47
CA ASN A 29 -8.98 -7.39 -4.50
C ASN A 29 -9.43 -8.63 -5.29
N SER A 30 -8.69 -9.01 -6.33
CA SER A 30 -9.06 -10.16 -7.17
C SER A 30 -9.07 -11.51 -6.42
N GLU A 31 -8.44 -11.59 -5.24
CA GLU A 31 -8.48 -12.77 -4.36
C GLU A 31 -9.61 -12.73 -3.32
N GLY A 32 -10.52 -11.75 -3.40
CA GLY A 32 -11.65 -11.57 -2.48
C GLY A 32 -11.23 -11.07 -1.09
N GLN A 33 -10.06 -10.46 -0.96
CA GLN A 33 -9.58 -9.87 0.30
C GLN A 33 -9.78 -8.35 0.28
N ARG A 34 -10.09 -7.79 1.45
CA ARG A 34 -10.29 -6.34 1.66
C ARG A 34 -8.99 -5.56 1.81
N ILE A 35 -7.89 -6.28 2.03
CA ILE A 35 -6.53 -5.75 2.13
C ILE A 35 -5.59 -6.61 1.28
N THR A 36 -4.59 -5.98 0.68
CA THR A 36 -3.58 -6.63 -0.16
C THR A 36 -2.21 -6.47 0.48
N PRO A 37 -1.42 -7.54 0.69
CA PRO A 37 -0.06 -7.38 1.21
C PRO A 37 0.79 -6.47 0.33
N SER A 38 1.56 -5.59 0.95
CA SER A 38 2.49 -4.69 0.28
C SER A 38 3.79 -5.40 -0.08
N VAL A 39 3.67 -6.45 -0.91
CA VAL A 39 4.76 -7.35 -1.28
C VAL A 39 4.81 -7.50 -2.79
N VAL A 40 6.01 -7.39 -3.35
CA VAL A 40 6.28 -7.56 -4.78
C VAL A 40 7.41 -8.57 -4.94
N ALA A 41 7.29 -9.50 -5.88
CA ALA A 41 8.32 -10.48 -6.17
C ALA A 41 8.48 -10.70 -7.68
N VAL A 42 9.63 -11.23 -8.09
CA VAL A 42 9.82 -11.79 -9.43
C VAL A 42 10.03 -13.28 -9.34
N ASN A 43 9.25 -14.03 -10.12
CA ASN A 43 9.50 -15.44 -10.35
C ASN A 43 10.79 -15.60 -11.17
N THR A 44 11.84 -16.12 -10.55
CA THR A 44 13.17 -16.25 -11.16
C THR A 44 13.23 -17.20 -12.35
N LYS A 45 12.20 -18.03 -12.56
CA LYS A 45 12.14 -18.98 -13.70
C LYS A 45 11.41 -18.40 -14.90
N THR A 46 10.36 -17.63 -14.67
CA THR A 46 9.47 -17.11 -15.73
C THR A 46 9.62 -15.60 -15.95
N SER A 47 10.37 -14.92 -15.09
CA SER A 47 10.44 -13.45 -15.01
C SER A 47 9.07 -12.78 -14.80
N GLU A 48 8.10 -13.54 -14.29
CA GLU A 48 6.77 -13.05 -13.96
C GLU A 48 6.81 -12.21 -12.68
N ARG A 49 6.14 -11.06 -12.70
CA ARG A 49 5.92 -10.26 -11.49
C ARG A 49 4.74 -10.82 -10.70
N LEU A 50 4.99 -11.05 -9.42
CA LEU A 50 3.99 -11.45 -8.44
C LEU A 50 3.78 -10.29 -7.47
N ILE A 51 2.53 -9.98 -7.15
CA ILE A 51 2.18 -8.88 -6.25
C ILE A 51 1.17 -9.38 -5.22
N GLY A 52 1.16 -8.81 -4.02
CA GLY A 52 0.17 -9.12 -3.01
C GLY A 52 0.34 -10.51 -2.40
N MET A 53 -0.76 -11.24 -2.26
CA MET A 53 -0.77 -12.57 -1.65
C MET A 53 0.10 -13.58 -2.39
N MET A 54 0.17 -13.50 -3.73
CA MET A 54 1.00 -14.40 -4.53
C MET A 54 2.49 -14.17 -4.22
N ALA A 55 2.92 -12.91 -4.16
CA ALA A 55 4.29 -12.56 -3.77
C ALA A 55 4.60 -13.00 -2.34
N ARG A 56 3.67 -12.77 -1.39
CA ARG A 56 3.86 -13.18 0.02
C ARG A 56 4.04 -14.69 0.16
N ARG A 57 3.26 -15.50 -0.55
CA ARG A 57 3.29 -16.98 -0.44
C ARG A 57 4.63 -17.59 -0.85
N GLN A 58 5.29 -17.03 -1.86
CA GLN A 58 6.55 -17.56 -2.38
C GLN A 58 7.80 -16.99 -1.70
N ALA A 59 7.64 -16.04 -0.77
CA ALA A 59 8.74 -15.36 -0.11
C ALA A 59 9.75 -16.32 0.53
N VAL A 60 9.26 -17.43 1.12
CA VAL A 60 10.10 -18.47 1.76
C VAL A 60 11.12 -19.10 0.81
N THR A 61 10.72 -19.31 -0.44
CA THR A 61 11.54 -19.99 -1.45
C THR A 61 12.32 -19.02 -2.34
N ASN A 62 12.08 -17.71 -2.19
CA ASN A 62 12.63 -16.68 -3.05
C ASN A 62 12.88 -15.37 -2.29
N PRO A 63 13.55 -15.39 -1.11
CA PRO A 63 13.60 -14.25 -0.21
C PRO A 63 14.34 -13.05 -0.81
N GLU A 64 15.41 -13.28 -1.57
CA GLU A 64 16.24 -12.21 -2.18
C GLU A 64 15.52 -11.43 -3.29
N HIS A 65 14.52 -12.05 -3.93
CA HIS A 65 13.73 -11.44 -5.01
C HIS A 65 12.31 -11.10 -4.60
N THR A 66 12.05 -11.06 -3.29
CA THR A 66 10.76 -10.70 -2.71
C THR A 66 10.92 -9.46 -1.84
N VAL A 67 10.38 -8.33 -2.31
CA VAL A 67 10.46 -7.05 -1.62
C VAL A 67 9.18 -6.81 -0.84
N TYR A 68 9.34 -6.53 0.45
CA TYR A 68 8.30 -6.10 1.38
C TYR A 68 8.80 -4.88 2.16
N SER A 69 7.90 -4.18 2.83
CA SER A 69 8.23 -2.97 3.61
C SER A 69 8.96 -1.90 2.80
N ALA A 70 8.74 -1.84 1.47
CA ALA A 70 9.36 -0.87 0.57
C ALA A 70 9.12 0.58 1.02
N LYS A 71 7.97 0.83 1.68
CA LYS A 71 7.60 2.12 2.26
C LYS A 71 8.57 2.61 3.35
N ARG A 72 9.34 1.73 4.01
CA ARG A 72 10.40 2.17 4.94
C ARG A 72 11.57 2.84 4.23
N PHE A 73 11.78 2.56 2.95
CA PHE A 73 12.90 3.08 2.16
C PHE A 73 12.51 4.22 1.22
N ILE A 74 11.21 4.42 0.96
CA ILE A 74 10.73 5.45 0.03
C ILE A 74 11.16 6.84 0.49
N GLY A 75 11.72 7.65 -0.42
CA GLY A 75 12.21 9.00 -0.14
C GLY A 75 13.38 9.09 0.85
N ARG A 76 14.10 7.99 1.12
CA ARG A 76 15.28 7.99 2.00
C ARG A 76 16.60 7.97 1.23
N ARG A 77 17.66 8.44 1.91
CA ARG A 77 19.05 8.39 1.43
C ARG A 77 19.70 7.08 1.84
N PHE A 78 20.60 6.57 1.02
CA PHE A 78 21.28 5.30 1.30
C PHE A 78 22.21 5.38 2.53
N ASP A 79 22.71 6.57 2.86
CA ASP A 79 23.57 6.82 4.02
C ASP A 79 22.81 7.11 5.33
N ASP A 80 21.47 7.14 5.31
CA ASP A 80 20.63 7.27 6.51
C ASP A 80 20.92 6.12 7.51
N ASP A 81 21.09 6.45 8.79
CA ASP A 81 21.33 5.47 9.85
C ASP A 81 20.18 4.45 9.96
N LEU A 82 18.94 4.89 9.71
CA LEU A 82 17.76 4.01 9.71
C LEU A 82 17.83 2.98 8.58
N VAL A 83 18.27 3.41 7.39
CA VAL A 83 18.44 2.51 6.22
C VAL A 83 19.56 1.51 6.47
N ARG A 84 20.68 1.95 7.04
CA ARG A 84 21.80 1.05 7.40
C ARG A 84 21.39 -0.01 8.40
N GLY A 85 20.58 0.34 9.40
CA GLY A 85 20.04 -0.62 10.37
C GLY A 85 19.09 -1.64 9.75
N ASP A 86 18.27 -1.22 8.78
CA ASP A 86 17.32 -2.10 8.10
C ASP A 86 17.98 -3.00 7.03
N GLN A 87 19.10 -2.56 6.44
CA GLN A 87 19.84 -3.33 5.44
C GLN A 87 20.26 -4.71 5.96
N GLU A 88 20.57 -4.83 7.25
CA GLU A 88 20.92 -6.10 7.89
C GLU A 88 19.72 -7.00 8.19
N ARG A 89 18.49 -6.47 8.05
CA ARG A 89 17.25 -7.13 8.49
C ARG A 89 16.38 -7.62 7.33
N VAL A 90 16.58 -7.08 6.13
CA VAL A 90 15.84 -7.48 4.93
C VAL A 90 16.66 -8.47 4.09
N PRO A 91 16.02 -9.44 3.43
CA PRO A 91 16.72 -10.44 2.63
C PRO A 91 17.11 -9.94 1.23
N PHE A 92 16.50 -8.86 0.75
CA PHE A 92 16.81 -8.24 -0.54
C PHE A 92 17.92 -7.19 -0.40
N THR A 93 18.67 -7.00 -1.47
CA THR A 93 19.85 -6.11 -1.45
C THR A 93 19.47 -4.65 -1.69
N LEU A 94 19.98 -3.76 -0.83
CA LEU A 94 19.90 -2.32 -0.99
C LEU A 94 21.18 -1.75 -1.62
N PHE A 95 21.05 -0.72 -2.43
CA PHE A 95 22.12 0.01 -3.10
C PHE A 95 21.92 1.52 -2.98
N GLY A 96 23.00 2.29 -3.13
CA GLY A 96 22.91 3.73 -3.37
C GLY A 96 22.73 4.00 -4.87
N LEU A 97 21.68 4.75 -5.23
CA LEU A 97 21.50 5.28 -6.59
C LEU A 97 22.53 6.38 -6.86
N GLU A 98 22.67 6.79 -8.14
CA GLU A 98 23.63 7.84 -8.53
C GLU A 98 23.38 9.17 -7.82
N ASN A 99 22.12 9.48 -7.53
CA ASN A 99 21.73 10.67 -6.78
C ASN A 99 21.96 10.52 -5.25
N GLY A 100 22.28 9.33 -4.75
CA GLY A 100 22.50 8.96 -3.35
C GLY A 100 21.25 8.46 -2.60
N ASP A 101 20.12 8.30 -3.28
CA ASP A 101 18.91 7.71 -2.70
C ASP A 101 19.03 6.19 -2.55
N VAL A 102 18.13 5.60 -1.75
CA VAL A 102 18.02 4.14 -1.69
C VAL A 102 17.53 3.57 -3.01
N GLY A 103 18.19 2.54 -3.49
CA GLY A 103 17.76 1.63 -4.54
C GLY A 103 17.62 0.20 -4.00
N ILE A 104 16.71 -0.56 -4.57
CA ILE A 104 16.43 -1.96 -4.22
C ILE A 104 16.77 -2.82 -5.43
N GLN A 105 17.56 -3.87 -5.24
CA GLN A 105 17.80 -4.86 -6.28
C GLN A 105 16.51 -5.63 -6.56
N PHE A 106 15.95 -5.45 -7.75
CA PHE A 106 14.70 -6.09 -8.15
C PHE A 106 14.69 -6.34 -9.66
N ASP A 107 14.34 -7.56 -10.06
CA ASP A 107 14.25 -7.94 -11.48
C ASP A 107 15.56 -7.67 -12.26
N GLY A 108 16.70 -8.08 -11.71
CA GLY A 108 18.01 -7.93 -12.34
C GLY A 108 18.54 -6.49 -12.45
N SER A 109 17.82 -5.48 -11.96
CA SER A 109 18.24 -4.07 -11.93
C SER A 109 18.04 -3.44 -10.56
N VAL A 110 18.70 -2.31 -10.32
CA VAL A 110 18.49 -1.52 -9.09
C VAL A 110 17.38 -0.52 -9.37
N ARG A 111 16.28 -0.60 -8.60
CA ARG A 111 15.07 0.21 -8.77
C ARG A 111 14.81 1.03 -7.51
N PRO A 112 14.41 2.31 -7.62
CA PRO A 112 14.01 3.09 -6.45
C PRO A 112 12.74 2.52 -5.79
N PRO A 113 12.56 2.70 -4.47
CA PRO A 113 11.38 2.20 -3.74
C PRO A 113 10.04 2.72 -4.26
N ALA A 114 10.02 3.93 -4.86
CA ALA A 114 8.83 4.48 -5.52
C ALA A 114 8.37 3.61 -6.70
N GLU A 115 9.31 3.03 -7.45
CA GLU A 115 9.01 2.12 -8.55
C GLU A 115 8.53 0.75 -8.07
N ILE A 116 9.05 0.25 -6.94
CA ILE A 116 8.50 -0.96 -6.32
C ILE A 116 7.07 -0.71 -5.85
N SER A 117 6.82 0.44 -5.22
CA SER A 117 5.50 0.83 -4.72
C SER A 117 4.51 1.07 -5.87
N SER A 118 4.96 1.56 -7.03
CA SER A 118 4.10 1.74 -8.21
C SER A 118 3.58 0.42 -8.77
N MET A 119 4.35 -0.66 -8.68
CA MET A 119 3.87 -2.00 -9.07
C MET A 119 2.67 -2.43 -8.22
N LEU A 120 2.75 -2.19 -6.90
CA LEU A 120 1.64 -2.45 -5.99
C LEU A 120 0.43 -1.56 -6.31
N LEU A 121 0.64 -0.25 -6.52
CA LEU A 121 -0.43 0.68 -6.88
C LEU A 121 -1.10 0.32 -8.21
N ALA A 122 -0.32 -0.13 -9.20
CA ALA A 122 -0.84 -0.59 -10.49
C ALA A 122 -1.70 -1.86 -10.33
N ARG A 123 -1.30 -2.78 -9.44
CA ARG A 123 -2.13 -3.94 -9.08
C ARG A 123 -3.44 -3.51 -8.41
N LEU A 124 -3.39 -2.63 -7.41
CA LEU A 124 -4.60 -2.13 -6.74
C LEU A 124 -5.54 -1.41 -7.72
N LYS A 125 -5.00 -0.60 -8.62
CA LYS A 125 -5.75 0.02 -9.72
C LYS A 125 -6.43 -1.04 -10.58
N SER A 126 -5.69 -2.05 -11.06
CA SER A 126 -6.25 -3.12 -11.89
C SER A 126 -7.36 -3.89 -11.17
N ASP A 127 -7.18 -4.18 -9.88
CA ASP A 127 -8.19 -4.89 -9.08
C ASP A 127 -9.46 -4.01 -8.90
N ALA A 128 -9.28 -2.70 -8.71
CA ALA A 128 -10.39 -1.75 -8.67
C ALA A 128 -11.13 -1.66 -10.01
N GLU A 129 -10.41 -1.59 -11.14
CA GLU A 129 -11.00 -1.57 -12.48
C GLU A 129 -11.80 -2.85 -12.77
N GLU A 130 -11.27 -4.02 -12.40
CA GLU A 130 -11.96 -5.31 -12.55
C GLU A 130 -13.23 -5.37 -11.69
N ARG A 131 -13.18 -4.85 -10.45
CA ARG A 131 -14.33 -4.83 -9.54
C ARG A 131 -15.40 -3.82 -9.93
N LEU A 132 -15.02 -2.63 -10.39
CA LEU A 132 -15.93 -1.54 -10.73
C LEU A 132 -16.46 -1.64 -12.17
N GLY A 133 -15.77 -2.36 -13.05
CA GLY A 133 -16.15 -2.51 -14.46
C GLY A 133 -15.89 -1.26 -15.31
N GLU A 134 -15.05 -0.34 -14.83
CA GLU A 134 -14.72 0.92 -15.49
C GLU A 134 -13.27 1.35 -15.19
N PRO A 135 -12.63 2.15 -16.07
CA PRO A 135 -11.25 2.61 -15.86
C PRO A 135 -11.10 3.52 -14.63
N VAL A 136 -9.99 3.37 -13.91
CA VAL A 136 -9.63 4.18 -12.74
C VAL A 136 -8.36 4.96 -13.05
N THR A 137 -8.50 6.28 -13.25
CA THR A 137 -7.38 7.14 -13.64
C THR A 137 -6.97 8.13 -12.56
N GLN A 138 -7.73 8.25 -11.48
CA GLN A 138 -7.52 9.25 -10.43
C GLN A 138 -7.47 8.58 -9.05
N ALA A 139 -6.60 9.06 -8.16
CA ALA A 139 -6.55 8.55 -6.81
C ALA A 139 -6.18 9.61 -5.77
N VAL A 140 -6.67 9.41 -4.54
CA VAL A 140 -6.10 10.00 -3.33
C VAL A 140 -5.28 8.92 -2.65
N ILE A 141 -4.02 9.19 -2.35
CA ILE A 141 -3.07 8.21 -1.76
C ILE A 141 -2.66 8.68 -0.38
N THR A 142 -2.62 7.77 0.59
CA THR A 142 -2.25 8.10 1.97
C THR A 142 -0.74 8.05 2.21
N VAL A 143 -0.29 8.84 3.17
CA VAL A 143 1.08 8.82 3.72
C VAL A 143 1.04 9.03 5.24
N PRO A 144 2.05 8.55 5.99
CA PRO A 144 2.19 8.84 7.41
C PRO A 144 2.23 10.35 7.63
N ALA A 145 1.61 10.85 8.71
CA ALA A 145 1.53 12.28 8.96
C ALA A 145 2.93 12.89 9.12
N TYR A 146 3.86 12.14 9.69
CA TYR A 146 5.23 12.56 9.91
C TYR A 146 6.18 12.37 8.71
N PHE A 147 5.68 11.99 7.52
CA PHE A 147 6.48 11.97 6.31
C PHE A 147 7.00 13.37 5.95
N ASN A 148 8.28 13.42 5.60
CA ASN A 148 8.91 14.62 5.06
C ASN A 148 8.54 14.83 3.58
N ASP A 149 8.98 15.95 3.00
CA ASP A 149 8.68 16.32 1.62
C ASP A 149 9.15 15.26 0.59
N ALA A 150 10.38 14.77 0.75
CA ALA A 150 10.98 13.75 -0.10
C ALA A 150 10.15 12.44 -0.16
N GLN A 151 9.63 12.01 0.98
CA GLN A 151 8.82 10.80 1.08
C GLN A 151 7.42 11.00 0.48
N ARG A 152 6.82 12.18 0.66
CA ARG A 152 5.53 12.56 0.06
C ARG A 152 5.64 12.58 -1.47
N GLU A 153 6.68 13.24 -1.98
CA GLU A 153 6.91 13.35 -3.42
C GLU A 153 7.20 11.99 -4.05
N ALA A 154 8.05 11.16 -3.43
CA ALA A 154 8.31 9.81 -3.92
C ALA A 154 7.05 8.93 -3.96
N THR A 155 6.12 9.12 -3.01
CA THR A 155 4.81 8.43 -3.01
C THR A 155 3.90 8.93 -4.13
N ARG A 156 3.87 10.25 -4.39
CA ARG A 156 3.14 10.84 -5.52
C ARG A 156 3.68 10.34 -6.87
N ILE A 157 5.01 10.24 -6.99
CA ILE A 157 5.69 9.67 -8.16
C ILE A 157 5.29 8.20 -8.34
N ALA A 158 5.23 7.41 -7.27
CA ALA A 158 4.78 6.01 -7.35
C ALA A 158 3.36 5.90 -7.95
N GLY A 159 2.42 6.75 -7.52
CA GLY A 159 1.08 6.82 -8.13
C GLY A 159 1.11 7.22 -9.60
N THR A 160 1.96 8.19 -9.95
CA THR A 160 2.13 8.63 -11.35
C THR A 160 2.63 7.49 -12.24
N ILE A 161 3.65 6.74 -11.79
CA ILE A 161 4.19 5.57 -12.52
C ILE A 161 3.14 4.48 -12.68
N ALA A 162 2.24 4.31 -11.70
CA ALA A 162 1.13 3.37 -11.76
C ALA A 162 0.00 3.80 -12.72
N GLY A 163 0.13 4.94 -13.40
CA GLY A 163 -0.89 5.49 -14.28
C GLY A 163 -2.10 6.06 -13.54
N LEU A 164 -1.87 6.62 -12.35
CA LEU A 164 -2.86 7.36 -11.57
C LEU A 164 -2.49 8.85 -11.53
N GLU A 165 -3.45 9.70 -11.87
CA GLU A 165 -3.42 11.12 -11.51
C GLU A 165 -3.68 11.23 -10.00
N VAL A 166 -2.62 11.55 -9.25
CA VAL A 166 -2.70 11.70 -7.80
C VAL A 166 -3.33 13.06 -7.48
N LEU A 167 -4.63 13.06 -7.18
CA LEU A 167 -5.42 14.26 -6.89
C LEU A 167 -4.98 14.93 -5.58
N ARG A 168 -4.61 14.12 -4.59
CA ARG A 168 -4.13 14.56 -3.28
C ARG A 168 -3.31 13.46 -2.60
N ILE A 169 -2.27 13.88 -1.90
CA ILE A 169 -1.64 13.10 -0.84
C ILE A 169 -2.29 13.50 0.48
N VAL A 170 -2.86 12.53 1.21
CA VAL A 170 -3.54 12.78 2.49
C VAL A 170 -2.80 12.09 3.63
N ASN A 171 -2.75 12.72 4.79
CA ASN A 171 -2.17 12.09 5.98
C ASN A 171 -3.08 10.95 6.46
N GLU A 172 -2.49 9.80 6.79
CA GLU A 172 -3.18 8.61 7.31
C GLU A 172 -4.12 8.93 8.49
N PRO A 173 -3.68 9.60 9.57
CA PRO A 173 -4.57 9.92 10.69
C PRO A 173 -5.66 10.94 10.32
N THR A 174 -5.39 11.84 9.37
CA THR A 174 -6.39 12.77 8.84
C THR A 174 -7.48 12.02 8.07
N ALA A 175 -7.09 11.08 7.22
CA ALA A 175 -8.03 10.20 6.53
C ALA A 175 -8.85 9.37 7.54
N ALA A 176 -8.19 8.82 8.56
CA ALA A 176 -8.89 8.06 9.60
C ALA A 176 -9.94 8.91 10.35
N ALA A 177 -9.62 10.18 10.64
CA ALA A 177 -10.55 11.12 11.25
C ALA A 177 -11.74 11.46 10.33
N LEU A 178 -11.51 11.63 9.02
CA LEU A 178 -12.59 11.85 8.04
C LEU A 178 -13.60 10.70 8.03
N ALA A 179 -13.12 9.46 7.99
CA ALA A 179 -13.97 8.28 8.04
C ALA A 179 -14.74 8.16 9.36
N TYR A 180 -14.16 8.60 10.48
CA TYR A 180 -14.84 8.63 11.77
C TYR A 180 -15.91 9.72 11.88
N GLY A 181 -15.59 10.92 11.41
CA GLY A 181 -16.34 12.14 11.71
C GLY A 181 -17.56 12.39 10.83
N LEU A 182 -17.73 11.64 9.73
CA LEU A 182 -18.83 11.86 8.77
C LEU A 182 -20.22 11.87 9.42
N ASP A 183 -20.46 10.95 10.36
CA ASP A 183 -21.76 10.77 11.01
C ASP A 183 -21.82 11.40 12.42
N LYS A 184 -20.84 12.23 12.79
CA LYS A 184 -20.74 12.79 14.15
C LYS A 184 -21.30 14.20 14.20
N GLU A 185 -22.28 14.40 15.07
CA GLU A 185 -22.80 15.73 15.40
C GLU A 185 -22.00 16.39 16.53
N GLY A 186 -21.86 17.71 16.44
CA GLY A 186 -21.21 18.56 17.43
C GLY A 186 -19.69 18.65 17.28
N GLU A 187 -19.11 19.64 17.96
CA GLU A 187 -17.66 19.79 18.06
C GLU A 187 -17.07 18.73 19.00
N ARG A 188 -16.00 18.08 18.56
CA ARG A 188 -15.24 17.08 19.30
C ARG A 188 -13.75 17.26 19.10
N THR A 189 -12.97 17.03 20.15
CA THR A 189 -11.52 16.86 20.06
C THR A 189 -11.19 15.37 20.04
N VAL A 190 -10.52 14.92 18.98
CA VAL A 190 -10.26 13.51 18.70
C VAL A 190 -8.76 13.26 18.65
N ALA A 191 -8.32 12.15 19.24
CA ALA A 191 -6.95 11.66 19.08
C ALA A 191 -6.95 10.44 18.15
N VAL A 192 -6.18 10.48 17.07
CA VAL A 192 -5.96 9.32 16.19
C VAL A 192 -4.60 8.73 16.52
N TYR A 193 -4.60 7.53 17.08
CA TYR A 193 -3.40 6.74 17.38
C TYR A 193 -3.24 5.69 16.27
N ASP A 194 -2.28 5.92 15.38
CA ASP A 194 -2.01 5.05 14.23
C ASP A 194 -0.69 4.30 14.46
N LEU A 195 -0.77 2.99 14.69
CA LEU A 195 0.40 2.12 14.79
C LEU A 195 0.32 1.02 13.73
N GLY A 196 0.97 1.28 12.62
CA GLY A 196 0.99 0.40 11.45
C GLY A 196 2.12 -0.62 11.46
N GLY A 197 2.44 -1.12 10.27
CA GLY A 197 3.53 -2.07 10.05
C GLY A 197 4.93 -1.47 10.16
N GLY A 198 5.10 -0.19 9.82
CA GLY A 198 6.42 0.45 9.82
C GLY A 198 6.50 1.82 10.47
N THR A 199 5.36 2.46 10.74
CA THR A 199 5.25 3.85 11.21
C THR A 199 4.27 3.96 12.37
N PHE A 200 4.51 4.97 13.20
CA PHE A 200 3.65 5.37 14.30
C PHE A 200 3.31 6.85 14.14
N ASP A 201 2.03 7.21 14.15
CA ASP A 201 1.56 8.59 14.17
C ASP A 201 0.54 8.81 15.29
N ILE A 202 0.55 10.01 15.85
CA ILE A 202 -0.48 10.51 16.76
C ILE A 202 -0.88 11.91 16.34
N THR A 203 -2.17 12.09 16.05
CA THR A 203 -2.73 13.37 15.64
C THR A 203 -3.88 13.76 16.54
N ILE A 204 -3.90 15.02 16.97
CA ILE A 204 -5.01 15.63 17.70
C ILE A 204 -5.76 16.53 16.72
N LEU A 205 -7.06 16.28 16.56
CA LEU A 205 -7.93 16.99 15.63
C LEU A 205 -9.13 17.59 16.36
N HIS A 206 -9.62 18.72 15.87
CA HIS A 206 -10.99 19.14 16.13
C HIS A 206 -11.86 18.76 14.94
N VAL A 207 -12.99 18.13 15.25
CA VAL A 207 -13.96 17.67 14.27
C VAL A 207 -15.33 18.23 14.67
N GLY A 208 -15.98 18.97 13.78
CA GLY A 208 -17.30 19.52 14.04
C GLY A 208 -17.85 20.31 12.87
N ASP A 209 -19.17 20.23 12.64
CA ASP A 209 -19.88 20.97 11.59
C ASP A 209 -19.23 20.88 10.19
N GLY A 210 -18.67 19.69 9.87
CA GLY A 210 -17.98 19.43 8.61
C GLY A 210 -16.55 19.99 8.52
N VAL A 211 -16.06 20.64 9.57
CA VAL A 211 -14.67 21.11 9.66
C VAL A 211 -13.81 20.07 10.39
N PHE A 212 -12.70 19.71 9.76
CA PHE A 212 -11.68 18.81 10.30
C PHE A 212 -10.37 19.59 10.38
N GLU A 213 -9.97 19.98 11.58
CA GLU A 213 -8.79 20.79 11.81
C GLU A 213 -7.76 20.03 12.63
N VAL A 214 -6.62 19.74 12.02
CA VAL A 214 -5.47 19.16 12.71
C VAL A 214 -4.86 20.25 13.61
N LYS A 215 -4.81 20.00 14.92
CA LYS A 215 -4.15 20.92 15.88
C LYS A 215 -2.70 20.59 16.08
N SER A 216 -2.37 19.31 16.07
CA SER A 216 -1.00 18.84 16.22
C SER A 216 -0.83 17.44 15.66
N THR A 217 0.35 17.16 15.14
CA THR A 217 0.77 15.80 14.81
C THR A 217 2.18 15.52 15.33
N ASN A 218 2.42 14.26 15.70
CA ASN A 218 3.73 13.76 16.09
C ASN A 218 3.82 12.27 15.75
N GLY A 219 5.02 11.69 15.76
CA GLY A 219 5.17 10.30 15.38
C GLY A 219 6.61 9.83 15.30
N ASP A 220 6.76 8.61 14.79
CA ASP A 220 8.03 7.98 14.44
C ASP A 220 7.85 7.22 13.12
N THR A 221 8.54 7.67 12.07
CA THR A 221 8.46 7.08 10.72
C THR A 221 9.21 5.75 10.60
N HIS A 222 9.78 5.24 11.70
CA HIS A 222 10.54 3.99 11.74
C HIS A 222 10.21 3.14 12.99
N LEU A 223 8.95 3.17 13.42
CA LEU A 223 8.42 2.38 14.53
C LEU A 223 7.10 1.71 14.12
N GLY A 224 7.05 0.38 14.07
CA GLY A 224 5.83 -0.35 13.72
C GLY A 224 5.93 -1.85 13.91
N GLY A 225 4.93 -2.58 13.39
CA GLY A 225 4.84 -4.04 13.50
C GLY A 225 6.09 -4.82 13.06
N ASP A 226 6.86 -4.33 12.09
CA ASP A 226 8.11 -4.92 11.62
C ASP A 226 9.19 -4.97 12.73
N ASP A 227 9.21 -3.96 13.61
CA ASP A 227 10.13 -3.93 14.74
C ASP A 227 9.71 -4.94 15.81
N PHE A 228 8.40 -5.13 16.01
CA PHE A 228 7.87 -6.14 16.93
C PHE A 228 8.20 -7.54 16.43
N ASP A 229 8.07 -7.79 15.12
CA ASP A 229 8.42 -9.07 14.50
C ASP A 229 9.93 -9.34 14.65
N THR A 230 10.76 -8.32 14.47
CA THR A 230 12.21 -8.42 14.65
C THR A 230 12.56 -8.87 16.07
N ARG A 231 11.92 -8.34 17.12
CA ARG A 231 12.16 -8.81 18.51
C ARG A 231 11.82 -10.27 18.72
N LEU A 232 10.79 -10.76 18.04
CA LEU A 232 10.41 -12.16 18.11
C LEU A 232 11.40 -13.04 17.35
N VAL A 233 11.82 -12.62 16.16
CA VAL A 233 12.85 -13.32 15.39
C VAL A 233 14.14 -13.43 16.19
N ASP A 234 14.63 -12.33 16.78
CA ASP A 234 15.84 -12.32 17.60
C ASP A 234 15.73 -13.31 18.77
N TYR A 235 14.58 -13.29 19.47
CA TYR A 235 14.30 -14.24 20.54
C TYR A 235 14.31 -15.70 20.06
N LEU A 236 13.66 -16.00 18.93
CA LEU A 236 13.59 -17.36 18.39
C LEU A 236 14.96 -17.87 17.93
N VAL A 237 15.75 -17.00 17.29
CA VAL A 237 17.14 -17.28 16.89
C VAL A 237 17.98 -17.59 18.13
N ASP A 238 17.87 -16.79 19.19
CA ASP A 238 18.62 -17.01 20.43
C ASP A 238 18.22 -18.30 21.15
N GLU A 239 16.93 -18.62 21.22
CA GLU A 239 16.48 -19.90 21.81
C GLU A 239 16.95 -21.10 20.98
N PHE A 240 16.89 -21.01 19.65
CA PHE A 240 17.40 -22.06 18.79
C PHE A 240 18.91 -22.24 18.94
N LYS A 241 19.68 -21.15 18.98
CA LYS A 241 21.13 -21.18 19.25
C LYS A 241 21.47 -21.85 20.57
N LYS A 242 20.70 -21.59 21.63
CA LYS A 242 20.92 -22.23 22.94
C LYS A 242 20.67 -23.74 22.91
N LYS A 243 19.69 -24.21 22.13
CA LYS A 243 19.29 -25.63 22.06
C LYS A 243 20.14 -26.43 21.08
N GLU A 244 20.39 -25.87 19.90
CA GLU A 244 20.99 -26.57 18.76
C GLU A 244 22.42 -26.09 18.42
N TYR A 245 22.93 -25.05 19.08
CA TYR A 245 24.26 -24.46 18.84
C TYR A 245 24.49 -24.00 17.39
N MET A 246 23.40 -23.66 16.68
CA MET A 246 23.41 -23.21 15.29
C MET A 246 22.60 -21.93 15.14
N ASP A 247 22.98 -21.12 14.16
CA ASP A 247 22.27 -19.90 13.80
C ASP A 247 21.37 -20.15 12.57
N PRO A 248 20.04 -20.23 12.73
CA PRO A 248 19.16 -20.42 11.59
C PRO A 248 19.03 -19.16 10.74
N SER A 249 19.40 -17.98 11.23
CA SER A 249 19.27 -16.73 10.46
C SER A 249 20.34 -16.58 9.36
N THR A 250 21.37 -17.42 9.35
CA THR A 250 22.40 -17.40 8.30
C THR A 250 21.93 -18.04 6.99
N ASP A 251 20.83 -18.80 7.02
CA ASP A 251 20.15 -19.31 5.83
C ASP A 251 18.97 -18.38 5.50
N PRO A 252 18.97 -17.71 4.32
CA PRO A 252 17.90 -16.80 3.93
C PRO A 252 16.49 -17.42 3.94
N SER A 253 16.35 -18.71 3.59
CA SER A 253 15.06 -19.37 3.60
C SER A 253 14.58 -19.63 5.03
N ALA A 254 15.48 -20.06 5.91
CA ALA A 254 15.16 -20.25 7.33
C ALA A 254 14.84 -18.92 8.02
N ALA A 255 15.60 -17.86 7.75
CA ALA A 255 15.34 -16.51 8.24
C ALA A 255 13.95 -16.01 7.81
N GLN A 256 13.57 -16.22 6.55
CA GLN A 256 12.25 -15.83 6.06
C GLN A 256 11.11 -16.63 6.71
N ARG A 257 11.32 -17.94 6.95
CA ARG A 257 10.35 -18.78 7.66
C ARG A 257 10.16 -18.36 9.11
N LEU A 258 11.26 -18.01 9.80
CA LEU A 258 11.22 -17.46 11.15
C LEU A 258 10.42 -16.16 11.20
N ARG A 259 10.66 -15.25 10.25
CA ARG A 259 9.95 -13.97 10.18
C ARG A 259 8.44 -14.16 10.00
N LEU A 260 8.01 -15.00 9.06
CA LEU A 260 6.58 -15.28 8.83
C LEU A 260 5.93 -15.92 10.06
N ALA A 261 6.60 -16.88 10.71
CA ALA A 261 6.07 -17.54 11.89
C ALA A 261 6.04 -16.60 13.12
N ALA A 262 7.01 -15.69 13.24
CA ALA A 262 7.03 -14.66 14.28
C ALA A 262 5.85 -13.68 14.11
N GLU A 263 5.59 -13.21 12.90
CA GLU A 263 4.45 -12.35 12.58
C GLU A 263 3.12 -13.06 12.89
N GLU A 264 2.96 -14.31 12.45
CA GLU A 264 1.76 -15.11 12.71
C GLU A 264 1.53 -15.30 14.21
N ALA A 265 2.57 -15.67 14.97
CA ALA A 265 2.47 -15.81 16.42
C ALA A 265 2.14 -14.48 17.13
N LYS A 266 2.71 -13.35 16.68
CA LYS A 266 2.37 -12.02 17.20
C LYS A 266 0.89 -11.70 17.01
N ILE A 267 0.36 -12.00 15.82
CA ILE A 267 -1.05 -11.79 15.50
C ILE A 267 -1.92 -12.72 16.36
N GLU A 268 -1.60 -14.02 16.43
CA GLU A 268 -2.36 -15.01 17.21
C GLU A 268 -2.45 -14.60 18.69
N LEU A 269 -1.32 -14.19 19.29
CA LEU A 269 -1.22 -13.75 20.68
C LEU A 269 -2.03 -12.49 21.01
N SER A 270 -2.55 -11.78 20.01
CA SER A 270 -3.51 -10.69 20.23
C SER A 270 -4.88 -11.22 20.67
N SER A 271 -5.19 -12.49 20.38
CA SER A 271 -6.45 -13.16 20.76
C SER A 271 -6.26 -14.23 21.85
N VAL A 272 -5.16 -14.98 21.81
CA VAL A 272 -4.87 -16.06 22.77
C VAL A 272 -3.73 -15.69 23.73
N THR A 273 -3.59 -16.42 24.84
CA THR A 273 -2.53 -16.16 25.83
C THR A 273 -1.21 -16.86 25.53
N SER A 274 -1.22 -17.85 24.64
CA SER A 274 -0.05 -18.62 24.21
C SER A 274 -0.24 -19.15 22.80
N ALA A 275 0.83 -19.15 22.00
CA ALA A 275 0.89 -19.69 20.64
C ALA A 275 2.09 -20.64 20.53
N GLU A 276 1.98 -21.69 19.72
CA GLU A 276 3.08 -22.61 19.43
C GLU A 276 3.67 -22.27 18.07
N ILE A 277 4.98 -22.01 18.03
CA ILE A 277 5.74 -21.81 16.80
C ILE A 277 6.43 -23.13 16.48
N ASN A 278 6.01 -23.75 15.37
CA ASN A 278 6.51 -25.06 14.94
C ASN A 278 7.05 -24.98 13.51
N LEU A 279 8.38 -24.94 13.39
CA LEU A 279 9.11 -24.90 12.13
C LEU A 279 9.93 -26.18 11.94
N PRO A 280 9.37 -27.21 11.27
CA PRO A 280 10.11 -28.43 11.02
C PRO A 280 11.18 -28.22 9.94
N PHE A 281 12.31 -28.93 10.03
CA PHE A 281 13.39 -28.84 9.04
C PHE A 281 13.87 -27.39 8.85
N ILE A 282 14.06 -26.66 9.94
CA ILE A 282 14.51 -25.27 9.90
C ILE A 282 16.02 -25.18 9.64
N SER A 283 16.76 -26.22 10.01
CA SER A 283 18.20 -26.36 9.77
C SER A 283 18.57 -27.85 9.75
N ALA A 284 19.84 -28.18 9.50
CA ALA A 284 20.37 -29.55 9.55
C ALA A 284 21.85 -29.55 9.93
N ASP A 285 22.28 -30.59 10.64
CA ASP A 285 23.69 -30.86 10.95
C ASP A 285 24.06 -32.33 10.66
N GLN A 286 25.24 -32.77 11.12
CA GLN A 286 25.70 -34.16 10.96
C GLN A 286 24.82 -35.19 11.70
N SER A 287 24.04 -34.76 12.70
CA SER A 287 23.09 -35.60 13.44
C SER A 287 21.72 -35.71 12.77
N GLY A 288 21.44 -34.86 11.78
CA GLY A 288 20.24 -34.88 10.97
C GLY A 288 19.49 -33.55 10.93
N PRO A 289 18.23 -33.56 10.46
CA PRO A 289 17.40 -32.36 10.41
C PRO A 289 17.05 -31.84 11.80
N LYS A 290 16.98 -30.52 11.93
CA LYS A 290 16.58 -29.81 13.15
C LYS A 290 15.24 -29.11 12.96
N HIS A 291 14.52 -29.00 14.06
CA HIS A 291 13.19 -28.42 14.13
C HIS A 291 13.19 -27.34 15.20
N LEU A 292 12.46 -26.25 14.99
CA LEU A 292 12.17 -25.28 16.04
C LEU A 292 10.75 -25.52 16.52
N VAL A 293 10.61 -25.81 17.82
CA VAL A 293 9.31 -25.90 18.49
C VAL A 293 9.40 -25.06 19.76
N GLU A 294 8.75 -23.90 19.74
CA GLU A 294 8.73 -22.97 20.87
C GLU A 294 7.31 -22.56 21.20
N THR A 295 6.95 -22.63 22.49
CA THR A 295 5.69 -22.04 22.97
C THR A 295 5.95 -20.61 23.43
N LEU A 296 5.37 -19.63 22.75
CA LEU A 296 5.45 -18.22 23.11
C LEU A 296 4.19 -17.82 23.89
N THR A 297 4.36 -17.16 25.03
CA THR A 297 3.24 -16.59 25.79
C THR A 297 3.07 -15.11 25.47
N ARG A 298 1.84 -14.59 25.62
CA ARG A 298 1.56 -13.16 25.45
C ARG A 298 2.44 -12.30 26.37
N ALA A 299 2.57 -12.71 27.63
CA ALA A 299 3.44 -12.03 28.60
C ALA A 299 4.91 -11.97 28.13
N LYS A 300 5.40 -13.00 27.43
CA LYS A 300 6.75 -13.00 26.86
C LYS A 300 6.85 -12.00 25.70
N LEU A 301 5.91 -12.02 24.75
CA LEU A 301 5.83 -11.02 23.67
C LEU A 301 5.82 -9.59 24.22
N GLU A 302 4.97 -9.33 25.20
CA GLU A 302 4.88 -8.03 25.90
C GLU A 302 6.23 -7.63 26.51
N SER A 303 6.93 -8.56 27.17
CA SER A 303 8.24 -8.27 27.75
C SER A 303 9.33 -7.95 26.71
N LEU A 304 9.27 -8.59 25.53
CA LEU A 304 10.24 -8.41 24.45
C LEU A 304 10.06 -7.08 23.68
N THR A 305 8.86 -6.51 23.77
CA THR A 305 8.43 -5.35 22.97
C THR A 305 8.06 -4.12 23.83
N ALA A 306 8.22 -4.21 25.15
CA ALA A 306 7.84 -3.16 26.09
C ALA A 306 8.50 -1.81 25.79
N ASP A 307 9.76 -1.80 25.38
CA ASP A 307 10.49 -0.57 25.03
C ASP A 307 10.00 0.06 23.72
N LEU A 308 9.54 -0.74 22.75
CA LEU A 308 8.93 -0.22 21.52
C LEU A 308 7.62 0.50 21.83
N LEU A 309 6.80 -0.08 22.71
CA LEU A 309 5.57 0.55 23.17
C LEU A 309 5.83 1.79 24.03
N GLU A 310 6.93 1.82 24.80
CA GLU A 310 7.32 3.00 25.56
C GLU A 310 7.67 4.20 24.66
N LYS A 311 8.26 3.94 23.49
CA LYS A 311 8.57 4.99 22.51
C LYS A 311 7.34 5.72 21.98
N THR A 312 6.13 5.14 22.06
CA THR A 312 4.91 5.80 21.58
C THR A 312 4.38 6.85 22.56
N VAL A 313 4.77 6.79 23.84
CA VAL A 313 4.26 7.69 24.90
C VAL A 313 4.71 9.13 24.68
N GLY A 314 6.00 9.33 24.37
CA GLY A 314 6.59 10.66 24.17
C GLY A 314 5.88 11.47 23.08
N PRO A 315 5.71 10.93 21.86
CA PRO A 315 4.94 11.58 20.80
C PRO A 315 3.51 11.93 21.22
N CYS A 316 2.79 11.04 21.93
CA CYS A 316 1.44 11.35 22.40
C CYS A 316 1.40 12.53 23.37
N GLN A 317 2.33 12.58 24.32
CA GLN A 317 2.44 13.69 25.27
C GLN A 317 2.82 15.02 24.57
N ASN A 318 3.67 14.94 23.54
CA ASN A 318 4.05 16.10 22.75
C ASN A 318 2.87 16.62 21.92
N ALA A 319 2.11 15.74 21.27
CA ALA A 319 0.93 16.11 20.50
C ALA A 319 -0.12 16.81 21.37
N LEU A 320 -0.46 16.23 22.54
CA LEU A 320 -1.38 16.89 23.51
C LEU A 320 -0.89 18.30 23.90
N ARG A 321 0.40 18.44 24.19
CA ARG A 321 1.01 19.72 24.56
C ARG A 321 0.98 20.73 23.43
N ASP A 322 1.32 20.32 22.22
CA ASP A 322 1.36 21.17 21.03
C ASP A 322 -0.04 21.63 20.62
N ALA A 323 -1.06 20.76 20.79
CA ALA A 323 -2.46 21.12 20.61
C ALA A 323 -3.03 22.01 21.74
N GLY A 324 -2.30 22.17 22.86
CA GLY A 324 -2.74 22.95 24.00
C GLY A 324 -3.89 22.31 24.78
N VAL A 325 -4.02 20.99 24.72
CA VAL A 325 -5.09 20.21 25.37
C VAL A 325 -4.51 19.18 26.34
N THR A 326 -5.35 18.71 27.27
CA THR A 326 -5.02 17.59 28.17
C THR A 326 -5.72 16.31 27.71
N ALA A 327 -5.30 15.17 28.27
CA ALA A 327 -5.98 13.89 28.01
C ALA A 327 -7.48 13.92 28.33
N ALA A 328 -7.89 14.74 29.31
CA ALA A 328 -9.29 14.88 29.71
C ALA A 328 -10.14 15.68 28.70
N ASP A 329 -9.51 16.47 27.84
CA ASP A 329 -10.18 17.26 26.80
C ASP A 329 -10.40 16.44 25.51
N ILE A 330 -9.88 15.21 25.44
CA ILE A 330 -10.10 14.33 24.29
C ILE A 330 -11.46 13.63 24.43
N ASP A 331 -12.35 13.83 23.46
CA ASP A 331 -13.70 13.26 23.39
C ASP A 331 -13.71 11.83 22.84
N ASP A 332 -12.87 11.53 21.85
CA ASP A 332 -12.72 10.19 21.26
C ASP A 332 -11.26 9.84 20.96
N VAL A 333 -10.91 8.56 21.09
CA VAL A 333 -9.60 8.04 20.67
C VAL A 333 -9.83 7.00 19.59
N ILE A 334 -9.31 7.22 18.39
CA ILE A 334 -9.43 6.32 17.24
C ILE A 334 -8.14 5.52 17.12
N LEU A 335 -8.27 4.22 16.87
CA LEU A 335 -7.14 3.34 16.56
C LEU A 335 -7.09 3.10 15.05
N ALA A 336 -5.93 3.31 14.46
CA ALA A 336 -5.62 2.95 13.09
C ALA A 336 -4.36 2.06 13.05
N GLY A 337 -4.26 1.19 12.04
CA GLY A 337 -3.14 0.29 11.87
C GLY A 337 -3.25 -1.01 12.67
N GLY A 338 -2.91 -2.13 12.03
CA GLY A 338 -3.13 -3.48 12.57
C GLY A 338 -2.37 -3.79 13.87
N MET A 339 -1.27 -3.08 14.17
CA MET A 339 -0.53 -3.31 15.41
C MET A 339 -1.29 -2.82 16.65
N THR A 340 -2.28 -1.93 16.48
CA THR A 340 -3.20 -1.50 17.55
C THR A 340 -4.13 -2.61 18.05
N ARG A 341 -4.21 -3.75 17.34
CA ARG A 341 -4.98 -4.93 17.78
C ARG A 341 -4.33 -5.63 18.99
N MET A 342 -3.05 -5.38 19.25
CA MET A 342 -2.35 -5.96 20.40
C MET A 342 -2.93 -5.44 21.73
N PRO A 343 -3.37 -6.30 22.66
CA PRO A 343 -4.03 -5.87 23.91
C PRO A 343 -3.25 -4.84 24.73
N THR A 344 -1.93 -4.96 24.78
CA THR A 344 -1.06 -4.05 25.55
C THR A 344 -0.95 -2.67 24.91
N VAL A 345 -1.04 -2.58 23.57
CA VAL A 345 -1.13 -1.30 22.87
C VAL A 345 -2.43 -0.60 23.28
N ILE A 346 -3.57 -1.32 23.25
CA ILE A 346 -4.86 -0.78 23.68
C ILE A 346 -4.80 -0.31 25.14
N ASN A 347 -4.22 -1.11 26.04
CA ASN A 347 -4.07 -0.73 27.45
C ASN A 347 -3.20 0.51 27.61
N ARG A 348 -2.11 0.62 26.87
CA ARG A 348 -1.25 1.80 26.88
C ARG A 348 -2.00 3.05 26.41
N VAL A 349 -2.80 2.94 25.36
CA VAL A 349 -3.65 4.04 24.89
C VAL A 349 -4.63 4.47 25.99
N LYS A 350 -5.26 3.53 26.71
CA LYS A 350 -6.12 3.85 27.87
C LYS A 350 -5.36 4.56 28.98
N GLU A 351 -4.12 4.16 29.27
CA GLU A 351 -3.28 4.79 30.28
C GLU A 351 -2.93 6.23 29.90
N ILE A 352 -2.64 6.49 28.62
CA ILE A 352 -2.28 7.82 28.10
C ILE A 352 -3.49 8.76 28.13
N PHE A 353 -4.63 8.33 27.60
CA PHE A 353 -5.80 9.19 27.38
C PHE A 353 -6.88 9.08 28.46
N GLY A 354 -6.75 8.12 29.40
CA GLY A 354 -7.71 7.91 30.48
C GLY A 354 -9.08 7.38 30.04
N LYS A 355 -9.19 6.83 28.82
CA LYS A 355 -10.47 6.45 28.20
C LYS A 355 -10.32 5.23 27.28
N GLU A 356 -11.42 4.49 27.13
CA GLU A 356 -11.52 3.41 26.14
C GLU A 356 -11.43 3.94 24.71
N PRO A 357 -10.55 3.38 23.86
CA PRO A 357 -10.54 3.73 22.45
C PRO A 357 -11.79 3.24 21.74
N ASN A 358 -12.17 3.97 20.69
CA ASN A 358 -13.27 3.62 19.82
C ASN A 358 -12.99 2.29 19.11
N ARG A 359 -13.97 1.39 19.11
CA ARG A 359 -13.91 0.05 18.49
C ARG A 359 -14.92 -0.17 17.37
N THR A 360 -15.66 0.87 16.99
CA THR A 360 -16.69 0.77 15.93
C THR A 360 -16.09 0.82 14.54
N ILE A 361 -14.81 1.17 14.44
CA ILE A 361 -14.09 1.35 13.18
C ILE A 361 -13.08 0.20 13.03
N ASN A 362 -12.98 -0.35 11.81
CA ASN A 362 -11.93 -1.30 11.49
C ASN A 362 -10.58 -0.57 11.30
N PRO A 363 -9.55 -0.84 12.14
CA PRO A 363 -8.26 -0.16 12.06
C PRO A 363 -7.49 -0.46 10.77
N ASP A 364 -7.83 -1.52 10.02
CA ASP A 364 -7.17 -1.89 8.77
C ASP A 364 -7.80 -1.23 7.53
N GLU A 365 -8.98 -0.59 7.68
CA GLU A 365 -9.76 -0.06 6.56
C GLU A 365 -10.03 1.45 6.66
N VAL A 366 -10.01 1.99 7.88
CA VAL A 366 -10.40 3.38 8.18
C VAL A 366 -9.66 4.40 7.34
N VAL A 367 -8.37 4.17 7.09
CA VAL A 367 -7.51 5.06 6.33
C VAL A 367 -7.93 5.11 4.86
N ALA A 368 -8.17 3.95 4.24
CA ALA A 368 -8.65 3.88 2.85
C ALA A 368 -10.03 4.49 2.69
N LEU A 369 -10.95 4.22 3.62
CA LEU A 369 -12.29 4.84 3.64
C LEU A 369 -12.20 6.37 3.70
N GLY A 370 -11.31 6.89 4.53
CA GLY A 370 -11.04 8.33 4.63
C GLY A 370 -10.47 8.94 3.35
N ALA A 371 -9.56 8.21 2.69
CA ALA A 371 -9.01 8.62 1.41
C ALA A 371 -10.08 8.66 0.30
N ALA A 372 -11.03 7.72 0.31
CA ALA A 372 -12.15 7.72 -0.62
C ALA A 372 -13.11 8.89 -0.37
N LEU A 373 -13.38 9.24 0.90
CA LEU A 373 -14.13 10.45 1.23
C LEU A 373 -13.43 11.70 0.71
N GLN A 374 -12.11 11.80 0.89
CA GLN A 374 -11.33 12.92 0.37
C GLN A 374 -11.37 12.98 -1.17
N ALA A 375 -11.40 11.84 -1.85
CA ALA A 375 -11.62 11.77 -3.29
C ALA A 375 -13.03 12.28 -3.67
N GLY A 376 -14.06 11.87 -2.95
CA GLY A 376 -15.44 12.35 -3.12
C GLY A 376 -15.58 13.87 -2.93
N VAL A 377 -14.88 14.45 -1.95
CA VAL A 377 -14.84 15.92 -1.74
C VAL A 377 -14.21 16.62 -2.94
N LEU A 378 -13.13 16.07 -3.50
CA LEU A 378 -12.44 16.64 -4.66
C LEU A 378 -13.24 16.52 -5.95
N GLN A 379 -14.04 15.46 -6.11
CA GLN A 379 -14.94 15.27 -7.24
C GLN A 379 -16.26 16.05 -7.10
N GLY A 380 -16.55 16.58 -5.91
CA GLY A 380 -17.78 17.32 -5.61
C GLY A 380 -18.98 16.43 -5.24
N ASP A 381 -18.76 15.12 -5.07
CA ASP A 381 -19.78 14.15 -4.65
C ASP A 381 -20.12 14.32 -3.16
N VAL A 382 -19.15 14.77 -2.37
CA VAL A 382 -19.30 15.07 -0.93
C VAL A 382 -19.12 16.57 -0.72
N SER A 383 -20.11 17.21 -0.10
CA SER A 383 -20.10 18.66 0.17
C SER A 383 -20.15 18.96 1.66
N GLY A 384 -19.72 20.16 2.04
CA GLY A 384 -19.72 20.59 3.44
C GLY A 384 -18.55 20.09 4.28
N ILE A 385 -17.57 19.39 3.69
CA ILE A 385 -16.33 19.00 4.38
C ILE A 385 -15.23 20.01 4.08
N LEU A 386 -14.64 20.58 5.12
CA LEU A 386 -13.45 21.42 5.05
C LEU A 386 -12.33 20.76 5.86
N LEU A 387 -11.25 20.39 5.18
CA LEU A 387 -10.06 19.84 5.80
C LEU A 387 -8.97 20.91 5.94
N LEU A 388 -8.49 21.11 7.17
CA LEU A 388 -7.39 21.99 7.54
C LEU A 388 -6.28 21.14 8.16
N ASP A 389 -5.27 20.80 7.37
CA ASP A 389 -4.10 20.03 7.82
C ASP A 389 -2.95 20.96 8.25
N VAL A 390 -1.85 20.40 8.73
CA VAL A 390 -0.67 21.14 9.22
C VAL A 390 0.65 20.58 8.67
N THR A 391 1.70 21.40 8.67
CA THR A 391 3.08 20.88 8.44
C THR A 391 3.61 20.19 9.70
N PRO A 392 4.11 18.94 9.63
CA PRO A 392 4.52 18.17 10.83
C PRO A 392 5.86 18.64 11.43
N LEU A 393 6.66 19.36 10.65
CA LEU A 393 8.01 19.77 11.02
C LEU A 393 8.21 21.25 10.76
N THR A 394 9.09 21.85 11.56
CA THR A 394 9.49 23.25 11.46
C THR A 394 10.37 23.46 10.23
N TRP A 395 10.05 24.50 9.47
CA TRP A 395 10.81 24.96 8.31
C TRP A 395 11.64 26.19 8.62
N GLY A 396 12.86 26.20 8.10
CA GLY A 396 13.79 27.29 8.33
C GLY A 396 14.95 27.33 7.35
N ILE A 397 15.87 28.27 7.60
CA ILE A 397 17.12 28.40 6.84
C ILE A 397 18.35 28.39 7.76
N GLU A 398 19.48 27.98 7.22
CA GLU A 398 20.78 28.18 7.88
C GLU A 398 21.15 29.66 7.85
N THR A 399 21.53 30.19 9.01
CA THR A 399 22.02 31.55 9.17
C THR A 399 23.44 31.55 9.75
N LEU A 400 24.08 32.72 9.78
CA LEU A 400 25.46 32.88 10.25
C LEU A 400 25.64 32.23 11.63
N GLY A 401 26.67 31.38 11.75
CA GLY A 401 26.95 30.61 12.96
C GLY A 401 26.41 29.17 12.93
N GLY A 402 25.86 28.72 11.80
CA GLY A 402 25.36 27.35 11.64
C GLY A 402 24.07 27.08 12.40
N VAL A 403 23.28 28.13 12.66
CA VAL A 403 22.03 28.08 13.42
C VAL A 403 20.85 28.00 12.45
N ARG A 404 19.86 27.17 12.77
CA ARG A 404 18.58 27.10 12.06
C ARG A 404 17.70 28.24 12.54
N THR A 405 17.41 29.18 11.64
CA THR A 405 16.40 30.23 11.88
C THR A 405 15.06 29.75 11.35
N GLU A 406 14.07 29.74 12.23
CA GLU A 406 12.69 29.30 11.95
C GLU A 406 11.90 30.33 11.14
N LEU A 407 11.11 29.87 10.17
CA LEU A 407 10.15 30.70 9.45
C LEU A 407 8.72 30.18 9.57
N ILE A 408 8.52 28.87 9.44
CA ILE A 408 7.21 28.23 9.62
C ILE A 408 7.35 27.16 10.71
N PRO A 409 6.81 27.39 11.92
CA PRO A 409 6.82 26.38 12.97
C PRO A 409 6.07 25.11 12.57
N ARG A 410 6.44 23.96 13.14
CA ARG A 410 5.61 22.74 13.07
C ARG A 410 4.19 23.00 13.56
N ASN A 411 3.25 22.20 13.10
CA ASN A 411 1.81 22.32 13.35
C ASN A 411 1.17 23.62 12.84
N THR A 412 1.85 24.39 11.97
CA THR A 412 1.21 25.50 11.27
C THR A 412 0.24 24.95 10.23
N THR A 413 -1.01 25.44 10.25
CA THR A 413 -2.06 25.08 9.27
C THR A 413 -1.61 25.38 7.85
N ILE A 414 -1.88 24.45 6.92
CA ILE A 414 -1.58 24.57 5.49
C ILE A 414 -2.88 24.63 4.66
N PRO A 415 -2.91 25.37 3.54
CA PRO A 415 -1.83 26.17 2.94
C PRO A 415 -1.43 27.40 3.76
N THR A 416 -0.16 27.82 3.68
CA THR A 416 0.36 28.99 4.39
C THR A 416 1.54 29.65 3.67
N SER A 417 1.79 30.92 3.98
CA SER A 417 2.94 31.67 3.46
C SER A 417 3.58 32.50 4.56
N LYS A 418 4.91 32.47 4.66
CA LYS A 418 5.70 33.29 5.58
C LYS A 418 6.94 33.83 4.89
N SER A 419 7.24 35.09 5.14
CA SER A 419 8.44 35.75 4.61
C SER A 419 9.21 36.43 5.72
N ASP A 420 10.53 36.39 5.64
CA ASP A 420 11.42 37.18 6.50
C ASP A 420 12.55 37.80 5.69
N THR A 421 13.12 38.90 6.18
CA THR A 421 14.18 39.65 5.49
C THR A 421 15.53 39.40 6.15
N PHE A 422 16.44 38.80 5.38
CA PHE A 422 17.82 38.54 5.74
C PHE A 422 18.76 39.53 5.05
N THR A 423 20.04 39.49 5.43
CA THR A 423 21.08 40.38 4.90
C THR A 423 22.39 39.64 4.65
N THR A 424 23.28 40.22 3.86
CA THR A 424 24.63 39.70 3.63
C THR A 424 25.47 39.65 4.91
N ALA A 425 26.33 38.62 4.99
CA ALA A 425 27.23 38.37 6.11
C ALA A 425 28.62 39.01 5.93
N ALA A 426 28.98 39.40 4.70
CA ALA A 426 30.26 40.00 4.36
C ALA A 426 30.13 41.26 3.49
N ASP A 427 31.12 42.15 3.58
CA ASP A 427 31.19 43.37 2.77
C ASP A 427 31.40 43.02 1.28
N GLY A 428 30.65 43.66 0.39
CA GLY A 428 30.76 43.46 -1.06
C GLY A 428 30.27 42.09 -1.54
N GLN A 429 29.56 41.33 -0.70
CA GLN A 429 29.00 40.03 -1.06
C GLN A 429 28.01 40.16 -2.23
N SER A 430 28.33 39.51 -3.35
CA SER A 430 27.56 39.59 -4.61
C SER A 430 26.53 38.47 -4.79
N SER A 431 26.51 37.49 -3.89
CA SER A 431 25.54 36.39 -3.87
C SER A 431 25.24 35.93 -2.44
N VAL A 432 24.02 35.47 -2.19
CA VAL A 432 23.60 34.89 -0.89
C VAL A 432 23.15 33.44 -1.13
N GLU A 433 23.79 32.49 -0.46
CA GLU A 433 23.34 31.09 -0.42
C GLU A 433 22.22 30.94 0.62
N ILE A 434 21.10 30.37 0.19
CA ILE A 434 19.97 29.99 1.04
C ILE A 434 20.00 28.48 1.21
N HIS A 435 20.21 28.02 2.44
CA HIS A 435 20.17 26.61 2.79
C HIS A 435 18.91 26.31 3.59
N VAL A 436 17.96 25.63 2.94
CA VAL A 436 16.65 25.27 3.48
C VAL A 436 16.75 23.99 4.31
N LEU A 437 16.14 24.03 5.50
CA LEU A 437 16.20 22.98 6.52
C LEU A 437 14.79 22.64 7.01
N GLN A 438 14.60 21.39 7.42
CA GLN A 438 13.40 20.92 8.10
C GLN A 438 13.78 20.19 9.40
N GLY A 439 13.17 20.57 10.52
CA GLY A 439 13.36 19.91 11.82
C GLY A 439 13.40 20.83 13.04
N GLU A 440 13.42 20.22 14.23
CA GLU A 440 13.24 20.92 15.52
C GLU A 440 14.55 21.25 16.23
N ARG A 441 15.70 20.86 15.69
CA ARG A 441 17.01 21.08 16.35
C ARG A 441 17.48 22.53 16.13
N PRO A 442 18.19 23.15 17.08
CA PRO A 442 18.62 24.55 16.95
C PRO A 442 19.80 24.73 15.98
N MET A 443 20.67 23.74 15.82
CA MET A 443 21.82 23.79 14.91
C MET A 443 21.42 23.26 13.53
N ALA A 444 21.87 23.91 12.46
CA ALA A 444 21.54 23.53 11.09
C ALA A 444 21.99 22.10 10.75
N ALA A 445 23.17 21.68 11.22
CA ALA A 445 23.74 20.36 10.96
C ALA A 445 22.95 19.19 11.59
N ASP A 446 22.08 19.48 12.56
CA ASP A 446 21.27 18.48 13.26
C ASP A 446 19.86 18.32 12.66
N ASN A 447 19.54 19.09 11.61
CA ASN A 447 18.25 19.04 10.92
C ASN A 447 18.40 18.43 9.52
N THR A 448 17.28 18.05 8.93
CA THR A 448 17.26 17.54 7.57
C THR A 448 17.54 18.67 6.59
N SER A 449 18.64 18.56 5.85
CA SER A 449 18.95 19.47 4.74
C SER A 449 18.05 19.18 3.56
N VAL A 450 17.28 20.18 3.15
CA VAL A 450 16.29 20.02 2.09
C VAL A 450 16.83 20.52 0.75
N GLY A 451 17.45 21.69 0.73
CA GLY A 451 17.86 22.34 -0.51
C GLY A 451 18.85 23.47 -0.27
N ARG A 452 19.67 23.76 -1.28
CA ARG A 452 20.53 24.96 -1.31
C ARG A 452 20.42 25.61 -2.67
N PHE A 453 20.29 26.93 -2.68
CA PHE A 453 20.30 27.72 -3.90
C PHE A 453 20.89 29.10 -3.61
N SER A 454 21.45 29.73 -4.64
CA SER A 454 22.12 31.03 -4.50
C SER A 454 21.34 32.11 -5.23
N LEU A 455 21.07 33.21 -4.53
CA LEU A 455 20.62 34.44 -5.16
C LEU A 455 21.84 35.26 -5.59
N ASP A 456 22.15 35.22 -6.88
CA ASP A 456 23.27 35.95 -7.47
C ASP A 456 22.90 37.39 -7.89
N GLY A 457 23.93 38.22 -8.04
CA GLY A 457 23.79 39.54 -8.64
C GLY A 457 23.31 40.61 -7.66
N ILE A 458 23.63 40.44 -6.37
CA ILE A 458 23.47 41.44 -5.31
C ILE A 458 24.49 42.56 -5.54
N ALA A 459 24.05 43.81 -5.50
CA ALA A 459 24.93 44.95 -5.68
C ALA A 459 25.97 45.04 -4.53
N PRO A 460 27.25 45.32 -4.80
CA PRO A 460 28.26 45.45 -3.76
C PRO A 460 27.89 46.55 -2.76
N ALA A 461 27.67 46.15 -1.50
CA ALA A 461 27.37 47.05 -0.39
C ALA A 461 28.04 46.55 0.90
N PRO A 462 28.19 47.40 1.93
CA PRO A 462 28.62 46.94 3.25
C PRO A 462 27.70 45.83 3.78
N ARG A 463 28.25 44.91 4.59
CA ARG A 463 27.46 43.87 5.26
C ARG A 463 26.30 44.50 6.03
N GLY A 464 25.15 43.84 6.06
CA GLY A 464 23.97 44.38 6.74
C GLY A 464 23.10 45.32 5.91
N VAL A 465 23.53 45.73 4.70
CA VAL A 465 22.80 46.68 3.85
C VAL A 465 21.87 46.00 2.83
N PRO A 466 22.30 44.98 2.05
CA PRO A 466 21.40 44.29 1.13
C PRO A 466 20.25 43.60 1.88
N GLN A 467 19.03 43.74 1.37
CA GLN A 467 17.84 43.13 1.96
C GLN A 467 17.34 42.00 1.06
N VAL A 468 17.55 40.77 1.50
CA VAL A 468 17.09 39.56 0.82
C VAL A 468 15.86 39.03 1.55
N GLU A 469 14.69 39.17 0.95
CA GLU A 469 13.45 38.59 1.45
C GLU A 469 13.38 37.12 1.05
N VAL A 470 13.25 36.24 2.02
CA VAL A 470 13.07 34.80 1.81
C VAL A 470 11.63 34.48 2.20
N SER A 471 10.87 33.91 1.26
CA SER A 471 9.48 33.52 1.41
C SER A 471 9.35 32.01 1.29
N PHE A 472 8.57 31.41 2.19
CA PHE A 472 8.18 30.01 2.19
C PHE A 472 6.68 29.94 1.93
N ASP A 473 6.29 29.27 0.86
CA ASP A 473 4.91 29.02 0.47
C ASP A 473 4.64 27.52 0.54
N ILE A 474 3.70 27.09 1.38
CA ILE A 474 3.28 25.69 1.52
C ILE A 474 1.87 25.53 0.96
N ASP A 475 1.70 24.61 0.01
CA ASP A 475 0.40 24.34 -0.61
C ASP A 475 -0.47 23.35 0.19
N ALA A 476 -1.63 22.98 -0.35
CA ALA A 476 -2.58 22.06 0.30
C ALA A 476 -2.10 20.60 0.33
N ASN A 477 -1.06 20.25 -0.41
CA ASN A 477 -0.43 18.92 -0.41
C ASN A 477 0.81 18.89 0.52
N GLY A 478 1.16 20.03 1.12
CA GLY A 478 2.37 20.20 1.93
C GLY A 478 3.64 20.43 1.10
N ILE A 479 3.53 20.70 -0.20
CA ILE A 479 4.68 20.99 -1.09
C ILE A 479 5.13 22.43 -0.86
N ILE A 480 6.45 22.64 -0.79
CA ILE A 480 7.01 23.94 -0.43
C ILE A 480 7.75 24.60 -1.59
N THR A 481 7.46 25.87 -1.79
CA THR A 481 8.26 26.75 -2.63
C THR A 481 8.99 27.76 -1.75
N VAL A 482 10.32 27.81 -1.88
CA VAL A 482 11.16 28.79 -1.17
C VAL A 482 11.72 29.78 -2.18
N THR A 483 11.34 31.04 -2.04
CA THR A 483 11.73 32.13 -2.93
C THR A 483 12.64 33.11 -2.19
N ALA A 484 13.80 33.43 -2.74
CA ALA A 484 14.67 34.50 -2.26
C ALA A 484 14.67 35.67 -3.25
N LYS A 485 14.40 36.87 -2.76
CA LYS A 485 14.25 38.08 -3.55
C LYS A 485 15.05 39.23 -2.96
N ASP A 486 15.93 39.84 -3.76
CA ASP A 486 16.60 41.07 -3.39
C ASP A 486 15.62 42.25 -3.56
N LYS A 487 15.31 42.94 -2.46
CA LYS A 487 14.37 44.08 -2.45
C LYS A 487 14.87 45.26 -3.27
N ALA A 488 16.19 45.43 -3.44
CA ALA A 488 16.74 46.55 -4.20
C ALA A 488 16.66 46.30 -5.72
N THR A 489 17.10 45.14 -6.19
CA THR A 489 17.13 44.81 -7.62
C THR A 489 15.87 44.14 -8.14
N GLN A 490 14.98 43.69 -7.24
CA GLN A 490 13.80 42.85 -7.54
C GLN A 490 14.17 41.53 -8.24
N ARG A 491 15.45 41.15 -8.25
CA ARG A 491 15.88 39.83 -8.72
C ARG A 491 15.44 38.79 -7.71
N GLU A 492 14.93 37.69 -8.23
CA GLU A 492 14.52 36.55 -7.44
C GLU A 492 15.14 35.27 -7.98
N GLN A 493 15.35 34.33 -7.07
CA GLN A 493 15.66 32.95 -7.33
C GLN A 493 14.77 32.15 -6.39
N HIS A 494 14.23 31.04 -6.87
CA HIS A 494 13.44 30.16 -6.03
C HIS A 494 13.92 28.74 -6.23
N ILE A 495 13.67 27.94 -5.21
CA ILE A 495 13.67 26.50 -5.31
C ILE A 495 12.24 26.06 -4.97
N THR A 496 11.60 25.35 -5.89
CA THR A 496 10.51 24.49 -5.46
C THR A 496 11.19 23.30 -4.81
N VAL A 497 10.94 23.11 -3.53
CA VAL A 497 11.33 21.89 -2.85
C VAL A 497 10.44 20.79 -3.41
N THR A 498 10.87 20.24 -4.53
CA THR A 498 10.54 18.89 -4.95
C THR A 498 11.72 18.08 -4.44
N GLY A 499 11.56 17.33 -3.35
CA GLY A 499 12.64 16.63 -2.63
C GLY A 499 13.85 16.27 -3.49
N ARG A 500 15.06 16.65 -3.05
CA ARG A 500 16.32 16.26 -3.70
C ARG A 500 16.46 14.74 -3.91
N SER A 501 15.67 13.95 -3.18
CA SER A 501 15.46 12.54 -3.46
C SER A 501 14.24 12.35 -4.36
N GLY A 502 14.44 11.75 -5.52
CA GLY A 502 13.37 11.56 -6.47
C GLY A 502 13.89 11.39 -7.89
N MET A 503 12.99 10.96 -8.75
CA MET A 503 13.24 10.82 -10.18
C MET A 503 13.06 12.18 -10.88
N SER A 504 13.88 12.46 -11.88
CA SER A 504 13.66 13.55 -12.83
C SER A 504 12.40 13.32 -13.66
N GLU A 505 11.83 14.38 -14.28
CA GLU A 505 10.66 14.23 -15.14
C GLU A 505 10.87 13.24 -16.29
N ASP A 506 12.08 13.20 -16.86
CA ASP A 506 12.41 12.30 -17.96
C ASP A 506 12.49 10.85 -17.49
N GLU A 507 13.03 10.61 -16.28
CA GLU A 507 12.99 9.30 -15.64
C GLU A 507 11.54 8.88 -15.33
N ILE A 508 10.72 9.78 -14.78
CA ILE A 508 9.31 9.50 -14.50
C ILE A 508 8.58 9.09 -15.79
N LYS A 509 8.73 9.85 -16.88
CA LYS A 509 8.13 9.53 -18.18
C LYS A 509 8.61 8.18 -18.72
N SER A 510 9.91 7.90 -18.60
CA SER A 510 10.47 6.60 -18.97
C SER A 510 9.87 5.45 -18.14
N LYS A 511 9.66 5.67 -16.85
CA LYS A 511 9.10 4.67 -15.93
C LYS A 511 7.60 4.46 -16.11
N VAL A 512 6.85 5.52 -16.40
CA VAL A 512 5.44 5.41 -16.83
C VAL A 512 5.34 4.53 -18.07
N LYS A 513 6.17 4.79 -19.09
CA LYS A 513 6.19 3.97 -20.30
C LYS A 513 6.58 2.52 -20.01
N GLU A 514 7.61 2.30 -19.19
CA GLU A 514 8.01 0.96 -18.76
C GLU A 514 6.84 0.24 -18.04
N ALA A 515 6.11 0.92 -17.17
CA ALA A 515 4.94 0.38 -16.49
C ALA A 515 3.80 0.03 -17.45
N GLU A 516 3.54 0.85 -18.47
CA GLU A 516 2.57 0.57 -19.53
C GLU A 516 2.97 -0.68 -20.35
N ASP A 517 4.22 -0.76 -20.80
CA ASP A 517 4.75 -1.91 -21.54
C ASP A 517 4.64 -3.21 -20.72
N ASN A 518 4.87 -3.11 -19.40
CA ASN A 518 4.75 -4.23 -18.47
C ASN A 518 3.29 -4.66 -18.27
N ALA A 519 2.36 -3.71 -18.12
CA ALA A 519 0.94 -4.00 -18.00
C ALA A 519 0.40 -4.71 -19.26
N ASP A 520 0.85 -4.30 -20.44
CA ASP A 520 0.53 -4.98 -21.71
C ASP A 520 1.09 -6.40 -21.75
N ALA A 521 2.35 -6.60 -21.30
CA ALA A 521 2.95 -7.93 -21.21
C ALA A 521 2.22 -8.83 -20.21
N ASP A 522 1.82 -8.30 -19.06
CA ASP A 522 1.06 -9.01 -18.03
C ASP A 522 -0.34 -9.40 -18.55
N ARG A 523 -1.02 -8.50 -19.28
CA ARG A 523 -2.29 -8.80 -19.96
C ARG A 523 -2.16 -9.95 -20.95
N LEU A 524 -1.15 -9.91 -21.83
CA LEU A 524 -0.91 -10.98 -22.81
C LEU A 524 -0.62 -12.33 -22.13
N ARG A 525 0.11 -12.32 -21.01
CA ARG A 525 0.33 -13.54 -20.22
C ARG A 525 -0.96 -14.06 -19.59
N ARG A 526 -1.80 -13.19 -19.01
CA ARG A 526 -3.12 -13.58 -18.47
C ARG A 526 -3.98 -14.22 -19.55
N GLU A 527 -4.07 -13.61 -20.74
CA GLU A 527 -4.80 -14.17 -21.88
C GLU A 527 -4.28 -15.56 -22.31
N SER A 528 -2.97 -15.77 -22.25
CA SER A 528 -2.35 -17.08 -22.53
C SER A 528 -2.76 -18.14 -21.50
N VAL A 529 -2.70 -17.81 -20.20
CA VAL A 529 -3.12 -18.70 -19.12
C VAL A 529 -4.61 -19.02 -19.20
N ASP A 530 -5.46 -18.01 -19.43
CA ASP A 530 -6.91 -18.20 -19.57
C ASP A 530 -7.25 -19.10 -20.77
N SER A 531 -6.52 -18.94 -21.88
CA SER A 531 -6.67 -19.80 -23.06
C SER A 531 -6.30 -21.25 -22.74
N ARG A 532 -5.24 -21.48 -21.96
CA ARG A 532 -4.82 -22.82 -21.53
C ARG A 532 -5.82 -23.45 -20.57
N ASN A 533 -6.34 -22.69 -19.61
CA ASN A 533 -7.38 -23.15 -18.68
C ASN A 533 -8.67 -23.52 -19.42
N LEU A 534 -9.09 -22.70 -20.39
CA LEU A 534 -10.24 -22.99 -21.24
C LEU A 534 -10.01 -24.26 -22.07
N ALA A 535 -8.82 -24.42 -22.64
CA ALA A 535 -8.44 -25.61 -23.40
C ALA A 535 -8.50 -26.88 -22.55
N GLU A 536 -7.97 -26.82 -21.32
CA GLU A 536 -7.98 -27.94 -20.37
C GLU A 536 -9.40 -28.29 -19.93
N SER A 537 -10.23 -27.29 -19.61
CA SER A 537 -11.66 -27.49 -19.31
C SER A 537 -12.40 -28.08 -20.50
N THR A 538 -12.12 -27.63 -21.72
CA THR A 538 -12.75 -28.17 -22.94
C THR A 538 -12.35 -29.63 -23.16
N ALA A 539 -11.07 -29.96 -23.00
CA ALA A 539 -10.58 -31.33 -23.08
C ALA A 539 -11.27 -32.25 -22.05
N TYR A 540 -11.43 -31.78 -20.81
CA TYR A 540 -12.13 -32.53 -19.77
C TYR A 540 -13.62 -32.75 -20.09
N GLN A 541 -14.32 -31.73 -20.60
CA GLN A 541 -15.71 -31.88 -21.04
C GLN A 541 -15.85 -32.86 -22.21
N ALA A 542 -14.89 -32.85 -23.14
CA ALA A 542 -14.84 -33.79 -24.25
C ALA A 542 -14.68 -35.24 -23.76
N ASP A 543 -13.81 -35.49 -22.77
CA ASP A 543 -13.68 -36.82 -22.16
C ASP A 543 -15.00 -37.29 -21.53
N LYS A 544 -15.68 -36.41 -20.78
CA LYS A 544 -16.98 -36.75 -20.18
C LYS A 544 -18.04 -37.11 -21.22
N LEU A 545 -18.14 -36.31 -22.28
CA LEU A 545 -19.08 -36.55 -23.37
C LEU A 545 -18.87 -37.93 -24.03
N ILE A 546 -17.62 -38.41 -24.08
CA ILE A 546 -17.25 -39.72 -24.62
C ILE A 546 -17.60 -40.87 -23.64
N GLU A 547 -17.52 -40.61 -22.33
CA GLU A 547 -17.72 -41.61 -21.26
C GLU A 547 -19.17 -41.77 -20.80
N GLU A 548 -20.07 -40.82 -21.11
CA GLU A 548 -21.46 -40.86 -20.64
C GLU A 548 -22.23 -42.09 -21.15
N PRO A 549 -22.71 -43.00 -20.27
CA PRO A 549 -23.27 -44.30 -20.67
C PRO A 549 -24.60 -44.26 -21.44
N GLY A 550 -25.23 -43.09 -21.55
CA GLY A 550 -26.60 -42.92 -22.04
C GLY A 550 -26.72 -42.53 -23.52
N GLU A 551 -25.70 -41.89 -24.10
CA GLU A 551 -25.79 -41.31 -25.46
C GLU A 551 -24.84 -42.04 -26.40
N ARG A 552 -25.41 -42.83 -27.34
CA ARG A 552 -24.63 -43.51 -28.37
C ARG A 552 -24.17 -42.51 -29.43
N LEU A 553 -23.00 -41.92 -29.22
CA LEU A 553 -22.27 -41.23 -30.28
C LEU A 553 -21.82 -42.23 -31.37
N PRO A 554 -21.92 -41.87 -32.66
CA PRO A 554 -21.29 -42.62 -33.74
C PRO A 554 -19.76 -42.75 -33.53
N GLU A 555 -19.18 -43.89 -33.91
CA GLU A 555 -17.74 -44.17 -33.72
C GLU A 555 -16.83 -43.18 -34.46
N ASP A 556 -17.26 -42.66 -35.61
CA ASP A 556 -16.56 -41.63 -36.37
C ASP A 556 -16.52 -40.29 -35.61
N VAL A 557 -17.65 -39.89 -35.01
CA VAL A 557 -17.74 -38.68 -34.16
C VAL A 557 -16.90 -38.84 -32.90
N LYS A 558 -16.98 -40.02 -32.26
CA LYS A 558 -16.18 -40.34 -31.07
C LYS A 558 -14.68 -40.29 -31.35
N SER A 559 -14.24 -40.87 -32.46
CA SER A 559 -12.85 -40.86 -32.89
C SER A 559 -12.35 -39.45 -33.21
N ASP A 560 -13.18 -38.58 -33.78
CA ASP A 560 -12.81 -37.18 -34.07
C ASP A 560 -12.60 -36.38 -32.78
N ILE A 561 -13.53 -36.48 -31.82
CA ILE A 561 -13.38 -35.82 -30.50
C ILE A 561 -12.15 -36.33 -29.75
N GLN A 562 -11.88 -37.64 -29.76
CA GLN A 562 -10.68 -38.21 -29.12
C GLN A 562 -9.37 -37.70 -29.75
N SER A 563 -9.35 -37.61 -31.08
CA SER A 563 -8.22 -37.06 -31.83
C SER A 563 -7.96 -35.60 -31.45
N LYS A 564 -9.00 -34.76 -31.47
CA LYS A 564 -8.92 -33.34 -31.12
C LYS A 564 -8.60 -33.10 -29.64
N THR A 565 -9.09 -33.94 -28.74
CA THR A 565 -8.74 -33.90 -27.33
C THR A 565 -7.24 -34.21 -27.12
N SER A 566 -6.70 -35.16 -27.87
CA SER A 566 -5.27 -35.49 -27.83
C SER A 566 -4.41 -34.36 -28.42
N GLU A 567 -4.90 -33.68 -29.46
CA GLU A 567 -4.26 -32.50 -30.06
C GLU A 567 -4.19 -31.35 -29.04
N VAL A 568 -5.29 -31.03 -28.37
CA VAL A 568 -5.35 -30.02 -27.29
C VAL A 568 -4.36 -30.37 -26.18
N ARG A 569 -4.34 -31.62 -25.69
CA ARG A 569 -3.39 -32.06 -24.65
C ARG A 569 -1.94 -31.97 -25.10
N THR A 570 -1.65 -32.24 -26.36
CA THR A 570 -0.29 -32.13 -26.92
C THR A 570 0.15 -30.66 -26.94
N VAL A 571 -0.73 -29.75 -27.34
CA VAL A 571 -0.44 -28.31 -27.32
C VAL A 571 -0.31 -27.79 -25.88
N LEU A 572 -1.12 -28.29 -24.93
CA LEU A 572 -0.99 -27.95 -23.52
C LEU A 572 0.31 -28.48 -22.88
N ALA A 573 0.81 -29.63 -23.32
CA ALA A 573 2.08 -30.16 -22.85
C ALA A 573 3.31 -29.38 -23.35
N ASP A 574 3.15 -28.56 -24.40
CA ASP A 574 4.17 -27.67 -24.91
C ASP A 574 4.18 -26.36 -24.11
N GLU A 575 5.21 -26.18 -23.27
CA GLU A 575 5.39 -24.97 -22.44
C GLU A 575 5.65 -23.71 -23.28
N ASN A 576 6.01 -23.85 -24.56
CA ASN A 576 6.27 -22.74 -25.48
C ASN A 576 5.14 -22.49 -26.48
N ALA A 577 4.01 -23.19 -26.35
CA ALA A 577 2.87 -22.96 -27.22
C ALA A 577 2.31 -21.54 -27.03
N ASP A 578 2.21 -20.79 -28.12
CA ASP A 578 1.57 -19.47 -28.11
C ASP A 578 0.04 -19.57 -27.89
N ALA A 579 -0.56 -18.47 -27.45
CA ALA A 579 -1.98 -18.40 -27.14
C ALA A 579 -2.88 -18.66 -28.36
N GLU A 580 -2.44 -18.30 -29.57
CA GLU A 580 -3.22 -18.53 -30.79
C GLU A 580 -3.32 -20.02 -31.13
N ARG A 581 -2.22 -20.76 -30.99
CA ARG A 581 -2.18 -22.21 -31.20
C ARG A 581 -3.04 -22.96 -30.18
N VAL A 582 -3.02 -22.54 -28.91
CA VAL A 582 -3.89 -23.09 -27.85
C VAL A 582 -5.36 -22.81 -28.17
N LYS A 583 -5.71 -21.57 -28.56
CA LYS A 583 -7.07 -21.19 -28.96
C LYS A 583 -7.55 -22.00 -30.17
N ALA A 584 -6.75 -22.07 -31.23
CA ALA A 584 -7.12 -22.80 -32.45
C ALA A 584 -7.39 -24.29 -32.19
N ALA A 585 -6.55 -24.95 -31.38
CA ALA A 585 -6.77 -26.34 -31.00
C ALA A 585 -8.06 -26.50 -30.16
N SER A 586 -8.32 -25.57 -29.25
CA SER A 586 -9.53 -25.57 -28.41
C SER A 586 -10.80 -25.33 -29.21
N GLU A 587 -10.79 -24.37 -30.14
CA GLU A 587 -11.89 -24.07 -31.04
C GLU A 587 -12.22 -25.27 -31.95
N ALA A 588 -11.20 -25.95 -32.46
CA ALA A 588 -11.39 -27.17 -33.25
C ALA A 588 -12.07 -28.29 -32.44
N LEU A 589 -11.68 -28.46 -31.17
CA LEU A 589 -12.34 -29.42 -30.27
C LEU A 589 -13.78 -29.01 -29.96
N GLN A 590 -14.03 -27.73 -29.67
CA GLN A 590 -15.39 -27.22 -29.43
C GLN A 590 -16.30 -27.42 -30.65
N GLN A 591 -15.80 -27.22 -31.87
CA GLN A 591 -16.55 -27.50 -33.10
C GLN A 591 -16.91 -28.98 -33.23
N ALA A 592 -15.98 -29.90 -32.93
CA ALA A 592 -16.25 -31.33 -32.93
C ALA A 592 -17.30 -31.72 -31.87
N MET A 593 -17.21 -31.15 -30.67
CA MET A 593 -18.21 -31.34 -29.60
C MET A 593 -19.59 -30.79 -29.98
N MET A 594 -19.66 -29.64 -30.65
CA MET A 594 -20.92 -29.08 -31.14
C MET A 594 -21.58 -29.97 -32.20
N ALA A 595 -20.78 -30.51 -33.14
CA ALA A 595 -21.28 -31.47 -34.13
C ALA A 595 -21.84 -32.73 -33.46
N ALA A 596 -21.17 -33.22 -32.41
CA ALA A 596 -21.65 -34.34 -31.60
C ALA A 596 -23.00 -34.04 -30.90
N GLY A 597 -23.15 -32.85 -30.32
CA GLY A 597 -24.41 -32.40 -29.72
C GLY A 597 -25.59 -32.35 -30.71
N GLN A 598 -25.32 -31.99 -31.97
CA GLN A 598 -26.34 -32.04 -33.04
C GLN A 598 -26.78 -33.47 -33.35
N HIS A 599 -25.87 -34.45 -33.32
CA HIS A 599 -26.21 -35.87 -33.49
C HIS A 599 -27.06 -36.40 -32.33
N ILE A 600 -26.75 -36.00 -31.11
CA ILE A 600 -27.51 -36.34 -29.90
C ILE A 600 -28.95 -35.79 -29.99
N HIS A 601 -29.12 -34.52 -30.35
CA HIS A 601 -30.45 -33.90 -30.50
C HIS A 601 -31.24 -34.43 -31.71
N ALA A 602 -30.58 -34.73 -32.83
CA ALA A 602 -31.22 -35.37 -33.98
C ALA A 602 -31.69 -36.80 -33.65
N GLY A 603 -30.94 -37.55 -32.83
CA GLY A 603 -31.33 -38.85 -32.30
C GLY A 603 -32.52 -38.78 -31.33
N ALA A 604 -32.59 -37.73 -30.50
CA ALA A 604 -33.71 -37.49 -29.59
C ALA A 604 -35.00 -37.06 -30.32
N ALA A 605 -34.91 -36.25 -31.38
CA ALA A 605 -36.05 -35.84 -32.20
C ALA A 605 -36.61 -36.98 -33.07
N ALA A 606 -35.78 -37.94 -33.48
CA ALA A 606 -36.22 -39.16 -34.18
C ALA A 606 -36.92 -40.17 -33.24
N GLY A 607 -36.87 -39.96 -31.92
CA GLY A 607 -37.53 -40.79 -30.91
C GLY A 607 -38.98 -40.38 -30.57
N ALA A 608 -39.50 -39.29 -31.14
CA ALA A 608 -40.82 -38.76 -30.79
C ALA A 608 -41.73 -38.55 -32.03
N ALA A 609 -42.46 -39.62 -32.42
CA ALA A 609 -43.89 -39.66 -32.80
C ALA A 609 -44.21 -40.76 -33.87
N PRO A 610 -45.45 -41.26 -34.02
CA PRO A 610 -46.64 -41.23 -33.14
C PRO A 610 -47.26 -42.64 -32.90
N GLY A 611 -47.72 -42.92 -31.68
CA GLY A 611 -48.64 -44.04 -31.43
C GLY A 611 -50.07 -43.53 -31.37
N GLY A 612 -50.83 -43.71 -32.45
CA GLY A 612 -52.26 -43.46 -32.46
C GLY A 612 -53.04 -44.66 -31.94
N ASP A 613 -54.03 -44.42 -31.08
CA ASP A 613 -55.28 -45.17 -31.09
C ASP A 613 -56.43 -44.26 -30.65
N GLU A 614 -57.54 -44.33 -31.40
CA GLU A 614 -58.76 -43.57 -31.20
C GLU A 614 -59.69 -44.27 -30.21
N GLY A 615 -60.37 -43.47 -29.38
CA GLY A 615 -61.76 -43.76 -29.00
C GLY A 615 -62.16 -43.49 -27.55
N GLN A 616 -62.62 -42.27 -27.24
CA GLN A 616 -64.02 -42.01 -26.81
C GLN A 616 -64.28 -40.53 -26.47
N GLN A 617 -65.46 -40.06 -26.88
CA GLN A 617 -66.05 -38.72 -26.74
C GLN A 617 -66.53 -38.40 -25.29
N PRO A 618 -66.94 -37.14 -24.98
CA PRO A 618 -66.67 -36.46 -23.71
C PRO A 618 -67.90 -36.39 -22.77
N PRO A 619 -67.77 -35.75 -21.60
CA PRO A 619 -68.49 -34.48 -21.46
C PRO A 619 -67.76 -33.37 -20.68
N ASP A 620 -68.06 -32.15 -21.15
CA ASP A 620 -68.22 -30.84 -20.49
C ASP A 620 -67.52 -30.46 -19.17
N ASP A 621 -66.74 -29.38 -19.31
CA ASP A 621 -66.90 -28.07 -18.66
C ASP A 621 -67.01 -28.02 -17.12
N ASP A 622 -65.94 -27.51 -16.48
CA ASP A 622 -66.10 -26.36 -15.58
C ASP A 622 -64.77 -25.61 -15.42
N THR A 623 -64.81 -24.34 -15.81
CA THR A 623 -63.79 -23.33 -15.59
C THR A 623 -63.96 -22.70 -14.21
N VAL A 624 -62.89 -22.57 -13.42
CA VAL A 624 -62.75 -21.44 -12.47
C VAL A 624 -61.29 -21.01 -12.39
N GLU A 625 -60.99 -19.88 -13.05
CA GLU A 625 -59.88 -18.99 -12.71
C GLU A 625 -60.10 -18.36 -11.33
N GLY A 626 -59.04 -18.20 -10.52
CA GLY A 626 -59.19 -17.45 -9.27
C GLY A 626 -57.95 -17.28 -8.37
N ARG A 627 -57.05 -16.38 -8.78
CA ARG A 627 -56.29 -15.37 -7.97
C ARG A 627 -55.41 -15.77 -6.77
N PHE A 628 -54.13 -15.39 -6.91
CA PHE A 628 -53.28 -14.57 -6.00
C PHE A 628 -53.54 -14.56 -4.49
N ARG A 629 -52.46 -14.82 -3.72
CA ARG A 629 -52.15 -14.05 -2.50
C ARG A 629 -50.64 -14.06 -2.19
N GLU A 630 -50.04 -12.87 -2.13
CA GLU A 630 -48.76 -12.59 -1.45
C GLU A 630 -48.83 -13.00 0.02
N VAL A 631 -47.73 -13.60 0.50
CA VAL A 631 -47.09 -13.25 1.78
C VAL A 631 -45.58 -13.33 1.57
#